data_AF-A0A1P8WGT8-F1
#
_entry.id   AF-A0A1P8WGT8-F1
#
_cell.length_a   1.000
_cell.length_b   1.000
_cell.length_c   1.000
_cell.angle_alpha   90.00
_cell.angle_beta   90.00
_cell.angle_gamma   90.00
#
_symmetry.space_group_name_H-M   'P 1'
#
loop_
_entity.id
_entity.type
_entity.pdbx_description
1 polymer ?
#
loop_
_entity_poly.entity_id
_entity_poly.type
_entity_poly.pdbx_seq_one_letter_code
_entity_poly.pdbx_strand_id
1 'polypeptide(L)'
;MMKRFDFAGRWRGQIVPHLNDQEVAFTLTWGMQLLRPDYEDGNPPWHCGRGLPNGRSPREGCLSWYQPVGRCHHIAPFCWAIGRKIYPQLNWGFVSGEHHTVVIGYKADWQEPEWLMDILLFREKTAIESLAFVKSREWKFYPTIVDYAASFCPDSELVAKYLSGEMSVSEIASMSA
;
A
#
# COMPACT_ATOMS: atom_id res chain seq x y z
N MET A 1 8.74 17.45 -11.69
CA MET A 1 7.55 16.75 -12.25
C MET A 1 7.46 15.37 -11.61
N MET A 2 6.31 15.02 -11.02
CA MET A 2 6.12 13.75 -10.31
C MET A 2 6.17 12.56 -11.27
N LYS A 3 7.00 11.56 -10.95
CA LYS A 3 7.20 10.34 -11.74
C LYS A 3 6.24 9.24 -11.30
N ARG A 4 5.75 8.44 -12.24
CA ARG A 4 5.02 7.20 -11.94
C ARG A 4 6.01 6.06 -11.76
N PHE A 5 5.88 5.30 -10.68
CA PHE A 5 6.67 4.09 -10.49
C PHE A 5 6.17 2.96 -11.42
N ASP A 6 7.05 2.42 -12.26
CA ASP A 6 6.76 1.29 -13.12
C ASP A 6 7.02 -0.03 -12.37
N PHE A 7 5.97 -0.57 -11.75
CA PHE A 7 6.03 -1.85 -11.05
C PHE A 7 6.44 -3.00 -11.97
N ALA A 8 5.99 -3.02 -13.23
CA ALA A 8 6.27 -4.13 -14.13
C ALA A 8 7.76 -4.16 -14.52
N GLY A 9 8.31 -3.01 -14.93
CA GLY A 9 9.71 -2.91 -15.31
C GLY A 9 10.69 -3.06 -14.14
N ARG A 10 10.25 -2.74 -12.92
CA ARG A 10 11.11 -2.75 -11.73
C ARG A 10 10.92 -3.96 -10.81
N TRP A 11 9.93 -4.81 -11.08
CA TRP A 11 9.55 -5.91 -10.19
C TRP A 11 10.74 -6.79 -9.76
N ARG A 12 11.40 -7.42 -10.74
CA ARG A 12 12.48 -8.39 -10.46
C ARG A 12 13.72 -7.74 -9.85
N GLY A 13 14.09 -6.56 -10.33
CA GLY A 13 15.36 -5.92 -9.95
C GLY A 13 15.30 -5.08 -8.69
N GLN A 14 14.13 -4.52 -8.36
CA GLN A 14 14.01 -3.55 -7.25
C GLN A 14 12.94 -3.91 -6.22
N ILE A 15 12.00 -4.81 -6.51
CA ILE A 15 10.94 -5.17 -5.54
C ILE A 15 11.21 -6.54 -4.93
N VAL A 16 11.47 -7.56 -5.76
CA VAL A 16 11.70 -8.95 -5.31
C VAL A 16 12.73 -9.06 -4.18
N PRO A 17 13.86 -8.33 -4.20
CA PRO A 17 14.84 -8.40 -3.10
C PRO A 17 14.29 -7.99 -1.73
N HIS A 18 13.20 -7.21 -1.68
CA HIS A 18 12.60 -6.70 -0.46
C HIS A 18 11.32 -7.41 -0.04
N LEU A 19 10.83 -8.40 -0.81
CA LEU A 19 9.55 -9.06 -0.49
C LEU A 19 9.59 -9.82 0.85
N ASN A 20 10.78 -10.26 1.28
CA ASN A 20 10.99 -10.92 2.57
C ASN A 20 11.45 -9.95 3.68
N ASP A 21 11.55 -8.64 3.39
CA ASP A 21 11.87 -7.67 4.44
C ASP A 21 10.69 -7.62 5.43
N GLN A 22 10.99 -7.72 6.73
CA GLN A 22 9.97 -7.78 7.77
C GLN A 22 8.94 -6.65 7.66
N GLU A 23 9.38 -5.42 7.43
CA GLU A 23 8.49 -4.26 7.24
C GLU A 23 7.55 -4.43 6.03
N VAL A 24 8.04 -4.96 4.91
CA VAL A 24 7.26 -5.13 3.68
C VAL A 24 6.22 -6.25 3.84
N ALA A 25 6.63 -7.40 4.38
CA ALA A 25 5.74 -8.51 4.67
C ALA A 25 4.66 -8.09 5.69
N PHE A 26 5.07 -7.38 6.73
CA PHE A 26 4.17 -6.89 7.76
C PHE A 26 3.13 -5.89 7.22
N THR A 27 3.53 -4.85 6.48
CA THR A 27 2.56 -3.88 5.95
C THR A 27 1.64 -4.48 4.91
N LEU A 28 2.10 -5.46 4.13
CA LEU A 28 1.26 -6.23 3.23
C LEU A 28 0.19 -7.00 4.00
N THR A 29 0.61 -7.81 4.97
CA THR A 29 -0.27 -8.66 5.76
C THR A 29 -1.28 -7.83 6.54
N TRP A 30 -0.84 -6.78 7.22
CA TRP A 30 -1.71 -5.84 7.92
C TRP A 30 -2.74 -5.17 6.98
N GLY A 31 -2.27 -4.63 5.85
CA GLY A 31 -3.15 -3.95 4.90
C GLY A 31 -4.22 -4.89 4.35
N MET A 32 -3.88 -6.16 4.10
CA MET A 32 -4.86 -7.17 3.70
C MET A 32 -5.78 -7.59 4.85
N GLN A 33 -5.31 -7.60 6.09
CA GLN A 33 -6.13 -7.93 7.25
C GLN A 33 -7.20 -6.90 7.59
N LEU A 34 -6.94 -5.62 7.29
CA LEU A 34 -7.98 -4.58 7.35
C LEU A 34 -9.17 -4.89 6.43
N LEU A 35 -8.93 -5.60 5.32
CA LEU A 35 -9.98 -6.06 4.41
C LEU A 35 -10.56 -7.42 4.81
N ARG A 36 -9.69 -8.35 5.23
CA ARG A 36 -9.98 -9.75 5.52
C ARG A 36 -9.23 -10.17 6.78
N PRO A 37 -9.88 -10.16 7.95
CA PRO A 37 -9.22 -10.47 9.23
C PRO A 37 -8.56 -11.86 9.27
N ASP A 38 -9.02 -12.80 8.44
CA ASP A 38 -8.49 -14.16 8.27
C ASP A 38 -7.31 -14.24 7.28
N TYR A 39 -6.81 -13.11 6.77
CA TYR A 39 -5.64 -13.09 5.92
C TYR A 39 -4.38 -13.43 6.72
N GLU A 40 -3.54 -14.30 6.16
CA GLU A 40 -2.30 -14.79 6.77
C GLU A 40 -1.11 -14.40 5.89
N ASP A 41 0.06 -14.29 6.51
CA ASP A 41 1.30 -14.03 5.78
C ASP A 41 1.59 -15.14 4.74
N GLY A 42 2.17 -14.76 3.61
CA GLY A 42 2.42 -15.65 2.48
C GLY A 42 1.19 -15.96 1.61
N ASN A 43 -0.05 -15.71 2.09
CA ASN A 43 -1.22 -15.85 1.24
C ASN A 43 -1.15 -14.85 0.05
N PRO A 44 -1.70 -15.20 -1.12
CA PRO A 44 -1.75 -14.31 -2.26
C PRO A 44 -2.70 -13.12 -2.03
N PRO A 45 -2.23 -11.86 -2.11
CA PRO A 45 -3.11 -10.69 -2.06
C PRO A 45 -4.20 -10.73 -3.12
N TRP A 46 -3.90 -11.22 -4.34
CA TRP A 46 -4.85 -11.24 -5.44
C TRP A 46 -6.17 -11.98 -5.15
N HIS A 47 -6.18 -12.96 -4.23
CA HIS A 47 -7.41 -13.63 -3.76
C HIS A 47 -8.40 -12.68 -3.09
N CYS A 48 -7.95 -11.54 -2.58
CA CYS A 48 -8.78 -10.53 -1.93
C CYS A 48 -9.41 -9.54 -2.93
N GLY A 49 -8.98 -9.59 -4.21
CA GLY A 49 -9.46 -8.73 -5.28
C GLY A 49 -10.81 -9.16 -5.89
N ARG A 50 -11.33 -8.33 -6.81
CA ARG A 50 -12.60 -8.59 -7.53
C ARG A 50 -12.45 -9.45 -8.80
N GLY A 51 -11.27 -9.99 -9.08
CA GLY A 51 -11.04 -10.78 -10.29
C GLY A 51 -9.56 -10.96 -10.63
N LEU A 52 -9.30 -11.61 -11.76
CA LEU A 52 -7.97 -11.90 -12.25
C LEU A 52 -7.30 -10.63 -12.83
N PRO A 53 -6.08 -10.28 -12.40
CA PRO A 53 -5.29 -9.23 -13.01
C PRO A 53 -5.12 -9.48 -14.52
N ASN A 54 -5.72 -8.62 -15.36
CA ASN A 54 -5.70 -8.75 -16.83
C ASN A 54 -6.27 -10.07 -17.37
N GLY A 55 -7.18 -10.73 -16.63
CA GLY A 55 -7.81 -11.99 -17.08
C GLY A 55 -6.86 -13.20 -17.12
N ARG A 56 -5.67 -13.11 -16.52
CA ARG A 56 -4.67 -14.19 -16.48
C ARG A 56 -4.49 -14.69 -15.06
N SER A 57 -4.21 -15.99 -14.93
CA SER A 57 -3.86 -16.59 -13.63
C SER A 57 -2.60 -15.92 -13.06
N PRO A 58 -2.66 -15.40 -11.81
CA PRO A 58 -1.49 -14.88 -11.12
C PRO A 58 -0.41 -15.93 -10.93
N ARG A 59 0.84 -15.47 -10.89
CA ARG A 59 2.01 -16.33 -10.70
C ARG A 59 2.75 -15.90 -9.46
N GLU A 60 3.00 -16.84 -8.56
CA GLU A 60 3.75 -16.61 -7.32
C GLU A 60 5.11 -15.94 -7.60
N GLY A 61 5.49 -15.02 -6.71
CA GLY A 61 6.70 -14.20 -6.85
C GLY A 61 6.67 -13.16 -7.98
N CYS A 62 5.60 -13.10 -8.79
CA CYS A 62 5.44 -12.10 -9.85
C CYS A 62 4.47 -10.99 -9.41
N LEU A 63 4.55 -9.84 -10.08
CA LEU A 63 3.66 -8.69 -9.83
C LEU A 63 2.18 -9.08 -9.75
N SER A 64 1.70 -9.95 -10.64
CA SER A 64 0.28 -10.36 -10.66
C SER A 64 -0.18 -11.05 -9.38
N TRP A 65 0.73 -11.66 -8.61
CA TRP A 65 0.42 -12.24 -7.30
C TRP A 65 -0.02 -11.19 -6.28
N TYR A 66 0.53 -9.98 -6.38
CA TYR A 66 0.37 -8.89 -5.42
C TYR A 66 -0.67 -7.84 -5.87
N GLN A 67 -1.54 -8.17 -6.84
CA GLN A 67 -2.53 -7.24 -7.39
C GLN A 67 -3.97 -7.61 -6.98
N PRO A 68 -4.45 -7.20 -5.79
CA PRO A 68 -5.84 -7.36 -5.39
C PRO A 68 -6.72 -6.32 -6.10
N VAL A 69 -7.18 -6.63 -7.32
CA VAL A 69 -7.97 -5.71 -8.15
C VAL A 69 -9.15 -5.11 -7.36
N GLY A 70 -9.24 -3.78 -7.33
CA GLY A 70 -10.29 -3.05 -6.62
C GLY A 70 -10.11 -2.93 -5.10
N ARG A 71 -8.91 -3.25 -4.56
CA ARG A 71 -8.56 -3.13 -3.13
C ARG A 71 -7.35 -2.22 -2.90
N CYS A 72 -7.29 -1.11 -3.63
CA CYS A 72 -6.20 -0.12 -3.59
C CYS A 72 -5.86 0.37 -2.17
N HIS A 73 -6.87 0.70 -1.36
CA HIS A 73 -6.69 1.12 0.04
C HIS A 73 -5.88 0.13 0.87
N HIS A 74 -6.13 -1.16 0.66
CA HIS A 74 -5.56 -2.24 1.44
C HIS A 74 -4.15 -2.64 0.96
N ILE A 75 -3.82 -2.41 -0.32
CA ILE A 75 -2.49 -2.71 -0.87
C ILE A 75 -1.55 -1.49 -0.87
N ALA A 76 -2.06 -0.29 -0.58
CA ALA A 76 -1.25 0.91 -0.46
C ALA A 76 -0.14 0.80 0.61
N PRO A 77 -0.35 0.19 1.80
CA PRO A 77 0.71 0.01 2.80
C PRO A 77 1.91 -0.80 2.30
N PHE A 78 1.67 -1.83 1.47
CA PHE A 78 2.73 -2.56 0.79
C PHE A 78 3.52 -1.64 -0.15
N CYS A 79 2.83 -0.83 -0.95
CA CYS A 79 3.48 0.14 -1.85
C CYS A 79 4.33 1.16 -1.08
N TRP A 80 3.84 1.62 0.07
CA TRP A 80 4.55 2.53 0.97
C TRP A 80 5.86 1.93 1.49
N ALA A 81 5.82 0.69 1.98
CA ALA A 81 7.02 0.01 2.47
C ALA A 81 8.04 -0.22 1.35
N ILE A 82 7.59 -0.66 0.17
CA ILE A 82 8.45 -0.80 -1.02
C ILE A 82 9.08 0.54 -1.41
N GLY A 83 8.31 1.62 -1.40
CA GLY A 83 8.83 2.97 -1.66
C GLY A 83 9.97 3.35 -0.72
N ARG A 84 9.79 3.12 0.59
CA ARG A 84 10.81 3.37 1.62
C ARG A 84 12.08 2.54 1.42
N LYS A 85 11.97 1.29 0.96
CA LYS A 85 13.14 0.43 0.69
C LYS A 85 13.94 0.92 -0.52
N ILE A 86 13.26 1.25 -1.62
CA ILE A 86 13.91 1.62 -2.88
C ILE A 86 14.45 3.05 -2.85
N TYR A 87 13.75 3.97 -2.17
CA TYR A 87 14.14 5.38 -2.06
C TYR A 87 14.05 5.89 -0.61
N PRO A 88 15.01 5.49 0.25
CA PRO A 88 14.99 5.81 1.68
C PRO A 88 15.18 7.30 1.99
N GLN A 89 15.70 8.09 1.03
CA GLN A 89 15.88 9.53 1.16
C GLN A 89 14.59 10.34 0.98
N LEU A 90 13.50 9.70 0.56
CA LEU A 90 12.21 10.35 0.34
C LEU A 90 11.29 10.16 1.54
N ASN A 91 10.44 11.15 1.74
CA ASN A 91 9.35 11.13 2.70
C ASN A 91 8.12 10.49 2.07
N TRP A 92 7.69 9.34 2.57
CA TRP A 92 6.59 8.56 1.98
C TRP A 92 5.29 8.75 2.77
N GLY A 93 4.23 9.16 2.06
CA GLY A 93 2.88 9.31 2.62
C GLY A 93 1.80 8.79 1.68
N PHE A 94 0.55 8.93 2.08
CA PHE A 94 -0.62 8.45 1.37
C PHE A 94 -1.51 9.61 0.96
N VAL A 95 -1.97 9.61 -0.28
CA VAL A 95 -3.14 10.41 -0.68
C VAL A 95 -4.27 9.43 -0.88
N SER A 96 -5.31 9.56 -0.06
CA SER A 96 -6.45 8.65 -0.05
C SER A 96 -7.75 9.44 -0.15
N GLY A 97 -8.64 8.96 -1.01
CA GLY A 97 -10.01 9.45 -1.14
C GLY A 97 -10.97 8.27 -1.10
N GLU A 98 -12.26 8.51 -1.32
CA GLU A 98 -13.28 7.47 -1.25
C GLU A 98 -12.99 6.26 -2.16
N HIS A 99 -12.60 6.53 -3.41
CA HIS A 99 -12.49 5.48 -4.43
C HIS A 99 -11.10 4.84 -4.54
N HIS A 100 -10.06 5.54 -4.09
CA HIS A 100 -8.69 5.11 -4.36
C HIS A 100 -7.66 5.69 -3.38
N THR A 101 -6.57 4.96 -3.16
CA THR A 101 -5.37 5.42 -2.45
C THR A 101 -4.15 5.26 -3.35
N VAL A 102 -3.30 6.29 -3.36
CA VAL A 102 -1.95 6.23 -3.93
C VAL A 102 -0.91 6.57 -2.86
N VAL A 103 0.30 6.07 -3.04
CA VAL A 103 1.43 6.40 -2.19
C VAL A 103 2.34 7.39 -2.92
N ILE A 104 2.78 8.43 -2.24
CA ILE A 104 3.62 9.49 -2.82
C ILE A 104 4.90 9.64 -2.00
N GLY A 105 6.04 9.63 -2.70
CA GLY A 105 7.34 9.96 -2.16
C GLY A 105 7.68 11.42 -2.45
N TYR A 106 7.86 12.21 -1.39
CA TYR A 106 8.25 13.61 -1.41
C TYR A 106 9.73 13.78 -1.09
N LYS A 107 10.30 14.91 -1.52
CA LYS A 107 11.61 15.35 -1.00
C LYS A 107 11.54 15.64 0.50
N ALA A 108 12.70 15.79 1.11
CA ALA A 108 12.87 15.93 2.57
C ALA A 108 12.04 17.06 3.20
N ASP A 109 11.67 18.09 2.43
CA ASP A 109 10.89 19.25 2.87
C ASP A 109 9.36 19.09 2.71
N TRP A 110 8.89 17.94 2.20
CA TRP A 110 7.50 17.67 1.86
C TRP A 110 6.88 18.59 0.79
N GLN A 111 7.67 19.42 0.11
CA GLN A 111 7.15 20.39 -0.86
C GLN A 111 6.99 19.79 -2.26
N GLU A 112 7.98 19.02 -2.70
CA GLU A 112 8.00 18.50 -4.07
C GLU A 112 7.76 16.97 -4.11
N PRO A 113 6.64 16.51 -4.70
CA PRO A 113 6.41 15.09 -4.91
C PRO A 113 7.28 14.58 -6.07
N GLU A 114 8.04 13.52 -5.82
CA GLU A 114 8.96 12.96 -6.80
C GLU A 114 8.44 11.65 -7.41
N TRP A 115 7.83 10.79 -6.61
CA TRP A 115 7.32 9.49 -7.04
C TRP A 115 5.88 9.27 -6.61
N LEU A 116 5.10 8.62 -7.48
CA LEU A 116 3.80 8.06 -7.16
C LEU A 116 3.81 6.56 -7.42
N MET A 117 3.36 5.78 -6.44
CA MET A 117 3.18 4.34 -6.51
C MET A 117 1.70 3.98 -6.47
N ASP A 118 1.27 3.24 -7.49
CA ASP A 118 -0.08 2.70 -7.64
C ASP A 118 0.00 1.32 -8.31
N ILE A 119 0.11 0.27 -7.50
CA ILE A 119 0.33 -1.08 -8.03
C ILE A 119 -0.84 -1.60 -8.89
N LEU A 120 -2.04 -1.02 -8.75
CA LEU A 120 -3.23 -1.49 -9.47
C LEU A 120 -3.46 -0.74 -10.78
N LEU A 121 -3.23 0.57 -10.82
CA LEU A 121 -3.53 1.40 -12.00
C LEU A 121 -2.29 1.94 -12.72
N PHE A 122 -1.06 1.55 -12.33
CA PHE A 122 0.16 2.07 -12.96
C PHE A 122 0.27 1.81 -14.47
N ARG A 123 -0.50 0.89 -15.06
CA ARG A 123 -0.51 0.68 -16.52
C ARG A 123 -1.51 1.58 -17.24
N GLU A 124 -2.56 1.99 -16.54
CA GLU A 124 -3.74 2.65 -17.10
C GLU A 124 -3.70 4.17 -16.89
N LYS A 125 -2.96 4.63 -15.87
CA LYS A 125 -2.89 6.04 -15.50
C LYS A 125 -1.44 6.50 -15.39
N THR A 126 -1.19 7.73 -15.81
CA THR A 126 -0.01 8.50 -15.43
C THR A 126 -0.05 8.85 -13.94
N ALA A 127 1.04 9.41 -13.40
CA ALA A 127 1.07 9.86 -12.01
C ALA A 127 0.00 10.95 -11.75
N ILE A 128 -0.14 11.90 -12.67
CA ILE A 128 -1.12 12.99 -12.54
C ILE A 128 -2.55 12.47 -12.63
N GLU A 129 -2.85 11.56 -13.57
CA GLU A 129 -4.20 10.97 -13.68
C GLU A 129 -4.56 10.11 -12.47
N SER A 130 -3.60 9.39 -11.90
CA SER A 130 -3.83 8.60 -10.68
C SER A 130 -4.14 9.51 -9.50
N LEU A 131 -3.38 10.60 -9.34
CA LEU A 131 -3.61 11.58 -8.28
C LEU A 131 -4.95 12.30 -8.47
N ALA A 132 -5.28 12.70 -9.70
CA ALA A 132 -6.56 13.32 -10.03
C ALA A 132 -7.74 12.39 -9.75
N PHE A 133 -7.58 11.08 -10.01
CA PHE A 133 -8.60 10.08 -9.71
C PHE A 133 -8.87 9.99 -8.20
N VAL A 134 -7.83 9.95 -7.36
CA VAL A 134 -7.99 9.99 -5.89
C VAL A 134 -8.70 11.27 -5.45
N LYS A 135 -8.30 12.42 -6.01
CA LYS A 135 -8.81 13.75 -5.65
C LYS A 135 -10.15 14.12 -6.32
N SER A 136 -10.79 13.17 -7.01
CA SER A 136 -12.10 13.40 -7.65
C SER A 136 -13.26 13.54 -6.66
N ARG A 137 -13.03 13.17 -5.41
CA ARG A 137 -13.95 13.27 -4.26
C ARG A 137 -13.21 13.89 -3.07
N GLU A 138 -13.85 13.88 -1.89
CA GLU A 138 -13.16 14.20 -0.65
C GLU A 138 -11.93 13.28 -0.48
N TRP A 139 -10.81 13.91 -0.12
CA TRP A 139 -9.53 13.24 0.00
C TRP A 139 -8.76 13.83 1.17
N LYS A 140 -7.87 13.02 1.73
CA LYS A 140 -6.97 13.39 2.83
C LYS A 140 -5.56 12.92 2.52
N PHE A 141 -4.60 13.68 3.03
CA PHE A 141 -3.19 13.31 3.04
C PHE A 141 -2.81 12.76 4.41
N TYR A 142 -2.06 11.66 4.41
CA TYR A 142 -1.56 10.99 5.61
C TYR A 142 -0.03 10.90 5.51
N PRO A 143 0.71 11.66 6.33
CA PRO A 143 2.18 11.72 6.20
C PRO A 143 2.87 10.46 6.74
N THR A 144 2.18 9.63 7.51
CA THR A 144 2.74 8.38 8.06
C THR A 144 1.77 7.20 7.89
N ILE A 145 2.30 5.97 8.00
CA ILE A 145 1.48 4.76 8.05
C ILE A 145 0.59 4.73 9.31
N VAL A 146 1.03 5.34 10.42
CA VAL A 146 0.23 5.45 11.65
C VAL A 146 -1.01 6.31 11.40
N ASP A 147 -0.83 7.49 10.77
CA ASP A 147 -1.96 8.38 10.44
C ASP A 147 -2.93 7.72 9.46
N TYR A 148 -2.39 6.97 8.48
CA TYR A 148 -3.20 6.24 7.52
C TYR A 148 -3.99 5.12 8.20
N ALA A 149 -3.34 4.32 9.04
CA ALA A 149 -3.96 3.26 9.83
C ALA A 149 -5.06 3.78 10.77
N ALA A 150 -4.81 4.92 11.43
CA ALA A 150 -5.79 5.58 12.31
C ALA A 150 -7.07 6.02 11.56
N SER A 151 -7.03 6.11 10.23
CA SER A 151 -8.23 6.38 9.42
C SER A 151 -9.16 5.17 9.26
N PHE A 152 -8.67 3.96 9.53
CA PHE A 152 -9.46 2.72 9.53
C PHE A 152 -9.87 2.29 10.95
N CYS A 153 -9.04 2.59 11.94
CA CYS A 153 -9.28 2.29 13.35
C CYS A 153 -9.03 3.56 14.19
N PRO A 154 -10.03 4.11 14.91
CA PRO A 154 -9.88 5.38 15.64
C PRO A 154 -8.84 5.36 16.76
N ASP A 155 -8.45 4.18 17.24
CA ASP A 155 -7.49 4.03 18.33
C ASP A 155 -6.05 3.99 17.80
N SER A 156 -5.41 5.17 17.79
CA SER A 156 -4.05 5.34 17.33
C SER A 156 -2.99 4.67 18.23
N GLU A 157 -3.29 4.41 19.51
CA GLU A 157 -2.39 3.69 20.40
C GLU A 157 -2.34 2.20 20.06
N LEU A 158 -3.49 1.60 19.73
CA LEU A 158 -3.55 0.21 19.24
C LEU A 158 -2.78 0.04 17.93
N VAL A 159 -2.95 1.00 17.02
CA VAL A 159 -2.19 1.05 15.77
C VAL A 159 -0.69 1.15 16.04
N ALA A 160 -0.25 2.02 16.95
CA ALA A 160 1.17 2.19 17.26
C ALA A 160 1.78 0.93 17.87
N LYS A 161 1.10 0.29 18.84
CA LYS A 161 1.52 -0.97 19.47
C LYS A 161 1.61 -2.11 18.46
N TYR A 162 0.69 -2.15 17.51
CA TYR A 162 0.73 -3.14 16.44
C TYR A 162 1.91 -2.92 15.49
N LEU A 163 2.14 -1.66 15.08
CA LEU A 163 3.27 -1.31 14.22
C LEU A 163 4.63 -1.50 14.92
N SER A 164 4.70 -1.45 16.25
CA SER A 164 5.90 -1.78 17.03
C SER A 164 6.09 -3.28 17.29
N GLY A 165 5.09 -4.12 16.93
CA GLY A 165 5.10 -5.55 17.19
C GLY A 165 4.77 -5.92 18.64
N GLU A 166 4.29 -4.96 19.45
CA GLU A 166 3.83 -5.18 20.83
C GLU A 166 2.45 -5.84 20.89
N MET A 167 1.70 -5.81 19.78
CA MET A 167 0.38 -6.42 19.66
C MET A 167 0.22 -7.14 18.33
N SER A 168 -0.57 -8.21 18.34
CA SER A 168 -1.03 -8.94 17.17
C SER A 168 -2.30 -8.33 16.57
N VAL A 169 -2.58 -8.67 15.32
CA VAL A 169 -3.78 -8.25 14.58
C VAL A 169 -5.05 -8.77 15.27
N SER A 170 -5.00 -10.01 15.76
CA SER A 170 -6.10 -10.64 16.48
C SER A 170 -6.46 -9.87 17.74
N GLU A 171 -5.47 -9.29 18.42
CA GLU A 171 -5.72 -8.46 19.61
C GLU A 171 -6.41 -7.15 19.22
N ILE A 172 -5.99 -6.45 18.16
CA ILE A 172 -6.70 -5.23 17.67
C ILE A 172 -8.13 -5.55 17.21
N ALA A 173 -8.30 -6.62 16.43
CA ALA A 173 -9.60 -7.01 15.89
C ALA A 173 -10.60 -7.34 17.02
N SER A 174 -10.12 -7.94 18.12
CA SER A 174 -10.94 -8.23 19.30
C SER A 174 -11.38 -7.00 20.10
N MET A 175 -10.68 -5.88 19.95
CA MET A 175 -10.94 -4.62 20.68
C MET A 175 -11.79 -3.62 19.88
N SER A 176 -11.99 -3.89 18.58
CA SER A 176 -12.77 -3.04 17.67
C SER A 176 -14.22 -3.52 17.48
N ALA A 177 -14.63 -4.57 18.21
CA ALA A 177 -15.96 -5.18 18.21
C ALA A 177 -16.76 -4.78 19.45
#